data_AF-A0A6I3KEA6-F1
#
_entry.id   AF-A0A6I3KEA6-F1
#
_cell.length_a   1.000
_cell.length_b   1.000
_cell.length_c   1.000
_cell.angle_alpha   90.00
_cell.angle_beta   90.00
_cell.angle_gamma   90.00
#
_symmetry.space_group_name_H-M   'P 1'
#
loop_
_entity.id
_entity.type
_entity.pdbx_description
1 polymer ?
#
loop_
_entity_poly.entity_id
_entity_poly.type
_entity_poly.pdbx_seq_one_letter_code
_entity_poly.pdbx_strand_id
1 'polypeptide(L)'
;MIRASLLLAAAISVHACPAAAGCEKPEPPACTSWYDQFNSAYDLDGCKRDLEYYKDEVKEFGECVKKAGETAEKELKKAAENFERRAAKGVAGQ
;
A
#
# COMPACT_ATOMS: atom_id res chain seq x y z
N MET A 1 -40.55 -31.62 21.35
CA MET A 1 -39.15 -31.73 20.89
C MET A 1 -39.02 -30.96 19.58
N ILE A 2 -38.60 -29.69 19.61
CA ILE A 2 -38.16 -28.96 18.40
C ILE A 2 -36.91 -28.18 18.81
N ARG A 3 -35.78 -28.54 18.21
CA ARG A 3 -34.45 -28.02 18.50
C ARG A 3 -34.32 -26.60 17.97
N ALA A 4 -33.86 -25.69 18.84
CA ALA A 4 -33.49 -24.33 18.49
C ALA A 4 -32.24 -24.34 17.61
N SER A 5 -32.38 -23.96 16.34
CA SER A 5 -31.25 -23.67 15.47
C SER A 5 -30.92 -22.18 15.57
N LEU A 6 -30.05 -21.85 16.52
CA LEU A 6 -29.42 -20.54 16.61
C LEU A 6 -28.36 -20.43 15.51
N LEU A 7 -28.69 -19.71 14.44
CA LEU A 7 -27.72 -19.29 13.42
C LEU A 7 -26.80 -18.24 14.06
N LEU A 8 -25.59 -18.65 14.44
CA LEU A 8 -24.54 -17.73 14.86
C LEU A 8 -24.04 -16.95 13.64
N ALA A 9 -24.54 -15.72 13.48
CA ALA A 9 -23.99 -14.75 12.55
C ALA A 9 -22.64 -14.26 13.09
N ALA A 10 -21.53 -14.82 12.58
CA ALA A 10 -20.21 -14.31 12.84
C ALA A 10 -20.06 -12.94 12.15
N ALA A 11 -20.19 -11.86 12.92
CA ALA A 11 -19.91 -10.51 12.45
C ALA A 11 -18.40 -10.37 12.20
N ILE A 12 -18.00 -10.51 10.93
CA ILE A 12 -16.63 -10.22 10.50
C ILE A 12 -16.50 -8.69 10.48
N SER A 13 -16.02 -8.13 11.58
CA SER A 13 -15.67 -6.71 11.65
C SER A 13 -14.47 -6.45 10.74
N VAL A 14 -14.73 -6.03 9.50
CA VAL A 14 -13.72 -5.54 8.57
C VAL A 14 -13.10 -4.30 9.20
N HIS A 15 -11.99 -4.46 9.93
CA HIS A 15 -11.20 -3.33 10.40
C HIS A 15 -10.56 -2.71 9.18
N ALA A 16 -11.14 -1.62 8.69
CA ALA A 16 -10.51 -0.77 7.69
C ALA A 16 -9.17 -0.32 8.25
N CYS A 17 -8.07 -0.83 7.68
CA CYS A 17 -6.73 -0.42 8.00
C CYS A 17 -6.51 0.96 7.38
N PRO A 18 -6.35 2.04 8.18
CA PRO A 18 -6.03 3.35 7.64
C PRO A 18 -4.54 3.39 7.32
N ALA A 19 -4.15 2.74 6.22
CA ALA A 19 -2.78 2.76 5.72
C ALA A 19 -2.79 3.14 4.24
N ALA A 20 -3.35 4.30 3.90
CA ALA A 20 -3.40 4.79 2.53
C ALA A 20 -2.87 6.22 2.36
N ALA A 21 -2.15 6.76 3.34
CA ALA A 21 -1.34 7.98 3.21
C ALA A 21 0.15 7.67 2.94
N GLY A 22 0.44 6.49 2.38
CA GLY A 22 1.73 5.83 2.57
C GLY A 22 2.87 6.31 1.67
N CYS A 23 2.62 6.54 0.38
CA CYS A 23 3.63 6.91 -0.60
C CYS A 23 2.98 7.71 -1.72
N GLU A 24 3.44 8.92 -1.99
CA GLU A 24 2.94 9.74 -3.09
C GLU A 24 3.73 9.44 -4.36
N LYS A 25 3.04 9.13 -5.44
CA LYS A 25 3.69 8.86 -6.72
C LYS A 25 4.17 10.18 -7.31
N PRO A 26 5.47 10.32 -7.64
CA PRO A 26 5.95 11.54 -8.27
C PRO A 26 5.37 11.67 -9.68
N GLU A 27 5.13 12.90 -10.09
CA GLU A 27 4.66 13.23 -11.43
C GLU A 27 5.84 13.49 -12.37
N PRO A 28 5.78 13.00 -13.62
CA PRO A 28 6.84 13.26 -14.58
C PRO A 28 6.95 14.77 -14.87
N PRO A 29 8.17 15.30 -15.13
CA PRO A 29 8.35 16.71 -15.40
C PRO A 29 7.62 17.11 -16.68
N ALA A 30 7.02 18.30 -16.68
CA ALA A 30 6.15 18.77 -17.76
C ALA A 30 6.84 18.75 -19.13
N CYS A 31 8.14 18.99 -19.19
CA CYS A 31 8.92 18.96 -20.43
C CYS A 31 8.87 17.62 -21.18
N THR A 32 8.49 16.52 -20.51
CA THR A 32 8.34 15.19 -21.13
C THR A 32 7.00 14.98 -21.83
N SER A 33 6.00 15.82 -21.55
CA SER A 33 4.67 15.74 -22.15
C SER A 33 4.45 16.77 -23.26
N TRP A 34 5.45 17.59 -23.56
CA TRP A 34 5.38 18.59 -24.62
C TRP A 34 5.53 17.95 -25.99
N TYR A 35 4.69 18.37 -26.94
CA TYR A 35 4.75 17.91 -28.33
C TYR A 35 5.79 18.66 -29.17
N ASP A 36 6.16 19.86 -28.72
CA ASP A 36 7.09 20.74 -29.43
C ASP A 36 8.55 20.47 -29.04
N GLN A 37 9.46 20.82 -29.96
CA GLN A 37 10.89 20.78 -29.71
C GLN A 37 11.33 21.86 -28.70
N PHE A 38 12.45 21.61 -28.03
CA PHE A 38 13.07 22.61 -27.16
C PHE A 38 13.49 23.85 -27.96
N ASN A 39 13.13 25.03 -27.45
CA ASN A 39 13.42 26.31 -28.11
C ASN A 39 14.80 26.87 -27.73
N SER A 40 15.45 26.31 -26.71
CA SER A 40 16.78 26.71 -26.28
C SER A 40 17.55 25.56 -25.62
N ALA A 41 18.88 25.69 -25.58
CA ALA A 41 19.73 24.78 -24.80
C ALA A 41 19.42 24.86 -23.29
N TYR A 42 18.99 26.03 -22.80
CA TYR A 42 18.59 26.22 -21.42
C TYR A 42 17.37 25.35 -21.05
N ASP A 43 16.34 25.32 -21.91
CA ASP A 43 15.14 24.52 -21.66
C ASP A 43 15.44 23.02 -21.69
N LEU A 44 16.29 22.59 -22.63
CA LEU A 44 16.73 21.20 -22.74
C LEU A 44 17.53 20.78 -21.49
N ASP A 45 18.48 21.60 -21.06
CA ASP A 45 19.33 21.27 -19.91
C ASP A 45 18.56 21.40 -18.58
N GLY A 46 17.56 22.27 -18.51
CA GLY A 46 16.56 22.31 -17.44
C GLY A 46 15.80 20.99 -17.37
N CYS A 47 15.20 20.56 -18.48
CA CYS A 47 14.45 19.30 -18.55
C CYS A 47 15.28 18.07 -18.16
N LYS A 48 16.56 18.01 -18.57
CA LYS A 48 17.47 16.93 -18.14
C LYS A 48 17.65 16.90 -16.63
N ARG A 49 17.78 18.07 -16.00
CA ARG A 49 17.94 18.18 -14.55
C ARG A 49 16.68 17.73 -13.82
N ASP A 50 15.51 18.14 -14.32
CA ASP A 50 14.22 17.75 -13.76
C ASP A 50 14.00 16.23 -13.91
N LEU A 51 14.46 15.64 -15.02
CA LEU A 51 14.42 14.18 -15.23
C LEU A 51 15.32 13.42 -14.25
N GLU A 52 16.52 13.92 -13.95
CA GLU A 52 17.37 13.29 -12.93
C GLU A 52 16.74 13.42 -11.54
N TYR A 53 16.13 14.55 -11.21
CA TYR A 53 15.38 14.69 -9.95
C TYR A 53 14.20 13.71 -9.89
N TYR A 54 13.40 13.64 -10.95
CA TYR A 54 12.27 12.72 -11.05
C TYR A 54 12.68 11.25 -10.87
N LYS A 55 13.85 10.87 -11.39
CA LYS A 55 14.39 9.52 -11.22
C LYS A 55 14.70 9.21 -9.75
N ASP A 56 15.26 10.17 -9.01
CA ASP A 56 15.49 10.00 -7.58
C ASP A 56 14.17 9.89 -6.81
N GLU A 57 13.17 10.73 -7.13
CA GLU A 57 11.83 10.63 -6.52
C GLU A 57 11.15 9.28 -6.81
N VAL A 58 11.27 8.75 -8.04
CA VAL A 58 10.72 7.43 -8.40
C VAL A 58 11.39 6.32 -7.59
N LYS A 59 12.69 6.44 -7.32
CA LYS A 59 13.42 5.48 -6.49
C LYS A 59 12.92 5.54 -5.04
N GLU A 60 12.79 6.73 -4.47
CA GLU A 60 12.26 6.92 -3.11
C GLU A 60 10.82 6.40 -2.99
N PHE A 61 9.98 6.65 -4.00
CA PHE A 61 8.64 6.10 -4.07
C PHE A 61 8.66 4.56 -4.06
N GLY A 62 9.54 3.94 -4.85
CA GLY A 62 9.71 2.48 -4.87
C GLY A 62 10.12 1.90 -3.52
N GLU A 63 11.07 2.55 -2.82
CA GLU A 63 11.49 2.16 -1.48
C GLU A 63 10.36 2.29 -0.46
N CYS A 64 9.58 3.36 -0.56
CA CYS A 64 8.40 3.57 0.26
C CYS A 64 7.36 2.46 0.06
N VAL A 65 7.00 2.16 -1.19
CA VAL A 65 6.01 1.12 -1.53
C VAL A 65 6.47 -0.24 -1.01
N LYS A 66 7.76 -0.56 -1.16
CA LYS A 66 8.34 -1.80 -0.63
C LYS A 66 8.16 -1.89 0.89
N LYS A 67 8.53 -0.85 1.63
CA LYS A 67 8.39 -0.80 3.10
C LYS A 67 6.92 -0.92 3.54
N ALA A 68 6.01 -0.29 2.81
CA ALA A 68 4.58 -0.39 3.07
C ALA A 68 4.10 -1.84 2.89
N GLY A 69 4.54 -2.52 1.82
CA GLY A 69 4.26 -3.94 1.57
C GLY A 69 4.77 -4.84 2.69
N GLU A 70 6.05 -4.72 3.07
CA GLU A 70 6.63 -5.49 4.18
C GLU A 70 5.89 -5.26 5.51
N THR A 71 5.39 -4.05 5.74
CA THR A 71 4.61 -3.72 6.93
C THR A 71 3.24 -4.40 6.88
N ALA A 72 2.55 -4.34 5.75
CA ALA A 72 1.26 -5.01 5.56
C ALA A 72 1.37 -6.52 5.76
N GLU A 73 2.42 -7.16 5.22
CA GLU A 73 2.69 -8.59 5.42
C GLU A 73 2.89 -8.94 6.89
N LYS A 74 3.68 -8.15 7.63
CA LYS A 74 3.90 -8.34 9.07
C LYS A 74 2.60 -8.24 9.86
N GLU A 75 1.76 -7.25 9.56
CA GLU A 75 0.48 -7.09 10.24
C GLU A 75 -0.51 -8.21 9.90
N LEU A 76 -0.53 -8.67 8.65
CA LEU A 76 -1.33 -9.82 8.24
C LEU A 76 -0.89 -11.09 8.96
N LYS A 77 0.42 -11.35 9.05
CA LYS A 77 0.97 -12.49 9.78
C LYS A 77 0.58 -12.45 11.27
N LYS A 78 0.75 -11.30 11.93
CA LYS A 78 0.31 -11.11 13.33
C LYS A 78 -1.18 -11.36 13.49
N ALA A 79 -2.01 -10.88 12.57
CA ALA A 79 -3.45 -11.09 12.60
C ALA A 79 -3.80 -12.59 12.50
N ALA A 80 -3.14 -13.32 11.59
CA ALA A 80 -3.30 -14.77 11.44
C ALA A 80 -2.88 -15.53 12.71
N GLU A 81 -1.69 -15.27 13.26
CA GLU A 81 -1.23 -15.90 14.51
C GLU A 81 -2.19 -15.63 15.68
N ASN A 82 -2.71 -14.41 15.79
CA ASN A 82 -3.70 -14.05 16.80
C ASN A 82 -5.01 -14.81 16.61
N PHE A 83 -5.45 -15.01 15.37
CA PHE A 83 -6.64 -15.80 15.04
C PHE A 83 -6.43 -17.27 15.41
N GLU A 84 -5.34 -17.89 14.99
CA GLU A 84 -5.01 -19.29 15.30
C GLU A 84 -4.96 -19.53 16.81
N ARG A 85 -4.30 -18.63 17.56
CA ARG A 85 -4.25 -18.71 19.03
C ARG A 85 -5.64 -18.64 19.67
N ARG A 86 -6.54 -17.82 19.12
CA ARG A 86 -7.93 -17.72 19.62
C ARG A 86 -8.75 -18.95 19.24
N ALA A 87 -8.60 -19.45 18.03
CA ALA A 87 -9.25 -20.66 17.55
C ALA A 87 -8.85 -21.87 18.43
N ALA A 88 -7.56 -22.07 18.70
CA ALA A 88 -7.08 -23.15 19.56
C ALA A 88 -7.68 -23.11 20.98
N LYS A 89 -7.81 -21.90 21.56
CA LYS A 89 -8.46 -21.72 22.88
C LYS A 89 -9.97 -21.96 22.84
N GLY A 90 -10.64 -21.62 21.74
CA GLY A 90 -12.09 -21.83 21.58
C GLY A 90 -12.47 -23.28 21.31
N VAL A 91 -11.58 -24.07 20.71
CA VAL A 91 -11.82 -25.50 20.40
C VAL A 91 -11.52 -26.39 21.61
N ALA A 92 -10.59 -26.01 22.50
CA ALA A 92 -10.29 -26.76 23.73
C ALA A 92 -11.34 -26.62 24.86
N GLY A 93 -12.42 -25.87 24.63
CA GLY A 93 -13.52 -25.64 25.58
C GLY A 93 -14.84 -26.32 25.22
N GLN A 94 -14.86 -27.21 24.22
CA GLN A 94 -16.00 -28.07 23.89
C GLN A 94 -15.77 -29.51 24.34
#